data_AF-A0A485CXK6-F1
#
_entry.id   AF-A0A485CXK6-F1
#
_cell.length_a   1.000
_cell.length_b   1.000
_cell.length_c   1.000
_cell.angle_alpha   90.00
_cell.angle_beta   90.00
_cell.angle_gamma   90.00
#
_symmetry.space_group_name_H-M   'P 1'
#
loop_
_entity.id
_entity.type
_entity.pdbx_description
1 polymer ?
#
loop_
_entity_poly.entity_id
_entity_poly.type
_entity_poly.pdbx_seq_one_letter_code
_entity_poly.pdbx_strand_id
1 'polypeptide(L)'
;MKKVAEKRYCFPGTPADSVDFGLRGLLKDAAPDLVISGVNDGPNTGMAQVNSGTVSAAARAVRYGVPAIAASIGYVFSEEEMKNHWPSTHKYWPESVDYVGGRSG
;
A
#
# COMPACT_ATOMS: atom_id res chain seq x y z
N MET A 1 -17.18 -9.55 -7.76
CA MET A 1 -16.12 -8.72 -8.37
C MET A 1 -16.74 -7.88 -9.48
N LYS A 2 -16.35 -6.61 -9.61
CA LYS A 2 -16.84 -5.69 -10.65
C LYS A 2 -15.64 -4.99 -11.31
N LYS A 3 -15.53 -5.06 -12.63
CA LYS A 3 -14.61 -4.19 -13.40
C LYS A 3 -15.20 -2.78 -13.42
N VAL A 4 -14.44 -1.79 -12.95
CA VAL A 4 -14.91 -0.41 -12.81
C VAL A 4 -14.26 0.55 -13.80
N ALA A 5 -13.09 0.21 -14.35
CA ALA A 5 -12.46 0.88 -15.48
C ALA A 5 -11.41 -0.04 -16.13
N GLU A 6 -10.69 0.46 -17.13
CA GLU A 6 -9.51 -0.21 -17.65
C GLU A 6 -8.49 -0.45 -16.52
N LYS A 7 -8.07 -1.71 -16.34
CA LYS A 7 -7.16 -2.16 -15.26
C LYS A 7 -7.62 -1.85 -13.83
N ARG A 8 -8.90 -1.55 -13.59
CA ARG A 8 -9.45 -1.30 -12.24
C ARG A 8 -10.60 -2.24 -11.91
N TYR A 9 -10.50 -2.90 -10.76
CA TYR A 9 -11.45 -3.90 -10.29
C TYR A 9 -11.82 -3.63 -8.83
N CYS A 10 -13.08 -3.86 -8.49
CA CYS A 10 -13.60 -3.84 -7.13
C CYS A 10 -13.92 -5.27 -6.71
N PHE A 11 -13.36 -5.70 -5.57
CA PHE A 11 -13.55 -7.03 -5.03
C PHE A 11 -14.26 -6.93 -3.66
N PRO A 12 -15.41 -7.62 -3.46
CA PRO A 12 -16.14 -7.59 -2.20
C PRO A 12 -15.53 -8.61 -1.23
N GLY A 13 -14.33 -8.31 -0.73
CA GLY A 13 -13.58 -9.15 0.19
C GLY A 13 -12.51 -8.36 0.93
N THR A 14 -11.65 -9.05 1.65
CA THR A 14 -10.54 -8.41 2.37
C THR A 14 -9.46 -7.90 1.40
N PRO A 15 -8.54 -7.04 1.87
CA PRO A 15 -7.36 -6.66 1.08
C PRO A 15 -6.54 -7.87 0.61
N ALA A 16 -6.44 -8.94 1.42
CA ALA A 16 -5.74 -10.16 1.04
C ALA A 16 -6.47 -10.91 -0.09
N ASP A 17 -7.81 -11.02 -0.03
CA ASP A 17 -8.59 -11.64 -1.11
C ASP A 17 -8.45 -10.87 -2.43
N SER A 18 -8.29 -9.54 -2.34
CA SER A 18 -8.03 -8.71 -3.52
C SER A 18 -6.68 -9.02 -4.17
N VAL A 19 -5.66 -9.32 -3.36
CA VAL A 19 -4.33 -9.77 -3.84
C VAL A 19 -4.44 -11.16 -4.48
N ASP A 20 -5.18 -12.09 -3.88
CA ASP A 20 -5.41 -13.42 -4.45
C ASP A 20 -6.10 -13.31 -5.81
N PHE A 21 -7.17 -12.51 -5.89
CA PHE A 21 -7.87 -12.25 -7.14
C PHE A 21 -6.94 -11.67 -8.21
N GLY A 22 -6.09 -10.70 -7.84
CA GLY A 22 -5.13 -10.08 -8.75
C GLY A 22 -4.07 -11.07 -9.24
N LEU A 23 -3.31 -11.67 -8.33
CA LEU A 23 -2.13 -12.47 -8.65
C LEU A 23 -2.46 -13.89 -9.12
N ARG A 24 -3.47 -14.52 -8.55
CA ARG A 24 -3.85 -15.91 -8.87
C ARG A 24 -4.99 -16.01 -9.89
N GLY A 25 -5.72 -14.92 -10.11
CA GLY A 25 -6.80 -14.84 -11.08
C GLY A 25 -6.41 -14.03 -12.32
N LEU A 26 -6.41 -12.71 -12.18
CA LEU A 26 -6.30 -11.77 -13.30
C LEU A 26 -4.93 -11.79 -13.99
N LEU A 27 -3.86 -11.89 -13.20
CA LEU A 27 -2.45 -11.80 -13.62
C LEU A 27 -1.71 -13.14 -13.52
N LYS A 28 -2.45 -14.26 -13.48
CA LYS A 28 -1.90 -15.60 -13.21
C LYS A 28 -0.77 -16.01 -14.16
N ASP A 29 -0.85 -15.57 -15.42
CA ASP A 29 0.12 -15.89 -16.49
C ASP A 29 1.11 -14.74 -16.76
N ALA A 30 1.00 -13.64 -16.01
CA ALA A 30 1.81 -12.43 -16.16
C ALA A 30 1.92 -11.72 -14.80
N ALA A 31 2.68 -12.34 -13.88
CA ALA A 31 2.86 -11.79 -12.54
C ALA A 31 3.52 -10.40 -12.60
N PRO A 32 3.09 -9.46 -11.73
CA PRO A 32 3.73 -8.15 -11.65
C PRO A 32 5.10 -8.25 -10.95
N ASP A 33 5.97 -7.28 -11.25
CA ASP A 33 7.29 -7.17 -10.60
C ASP A 33 7.20 -6.70 -9.14
N LEU A 34 6.10 -6.01 -8.79
CA LEU A 34 5.90 -5.40 -7.48
C LEU A 34 4.40 -5.27 -7.15
N VAL A 35 4.05 -5.51 -5.89
CA VAL A 35 2.72 -5.18 -5.33
C VAL A 35 2.84 -4.02 -4.35
N ILE A 36 1.98 -3.01 -4.50
CA ILE A 36 1.88 -1.91 -3.54
C ILE A 36 0.48 -1.95 -2.93
N SER A 37 0.43 -2.04 -1.60
CA SER A 37 -0.81 -2.01 -0.81
C SER A 37 -0.90 -0.68 -0.07
N GLY A 38 -1.95 0.10 -0.34
CA GLY A 38 -2.17 1.41 0.27
C GLY A 38 -2.66 2.49 -0.72
N VAL A 39 -2.57 3.77 -0.37
CA VAL A 39 -2.02 4.28 0.90
C VAL A 39 -3.08 4.29 2.00
N ASN A 40 -2.78 3.70 3.16
CA ASN A 40 -3.68 3.75 4.32
C ASN A 40 -3.74 5.16 4.91
N ASP A 41 -4.95 5.64 5.24
CA ASP A 41 -5.12 6.88 5.99
C ASP A 41 -4.99 6.60 7.49
N GLY A 42 -3.79 6.83 8.03
CA GLY A 42 -3.38 6.51 9.38
C GLY A 42 -2.15 5.59 9.41
N PRO A 43 -1.24 5.76 10.39
CA PRO A 43 -0.02 4.97 10.45
C PRO A 43 -0.28 3.51 10.83
N ASN A 44 0.50 2.60 10.26
CA ASN A 44 0.56 1.19 10.69
C ASN A 44 1.89 0.93 11.41
N THR A 45 2.13 1.65 12.51
CA THR A 45 3.35 1.56 13.33
C THR A 45 3.11 0.77 14.61
N GLY A 46 4.17 0.17 15.15
CA GLY A 46 4.10 -0.61 16.39
C GLY A 46 3.10 -1.77 16.28
N MET A 47 2.25 -1.95 17.29
CA MET A 47 1.30 -3.07 17.33
C MET A 47 0.18 -2.97 16.29
N ALA A 48 -0.10 -1.78 15.76
CA ALA A 48 -1.14 -1.58 14.74
C ALA A 48 -0.82 -2.33 13.43
N GLN A 49 0.46 -2.63 13.17
CA GLN A 49 0.88 -3.37 11.99
C GLN A 49 0.34 -4.81 11.95
N VAL A 50 0.15 -5.44 13.12
CA VAL A 50 -0.24 -6.86 13.23
C VAL A 50 -1.65 -7.10 12.68
N ASN A 51 -2.54 -6.15 12.87
CA ASN A 51 -3.94 -6.22 12.45
C ASN A 51 -4.25 -5.34 11.22
N SER A 52 -3.22 -4.82 10.54
CA SER A 52 -3.41 -3.95 9.38
C SER A 52 -3.74 -4.76 8.12
N GLY A 53 -4.86 -4.42 7.49
CA GLY A 53 -5.21 -4.96 6.16
C GLY A 53 -4.21 -4.56 5.07
N THR A 54 -3.63 -3.36 5.18
CA THR A 54 -2.61 -2.84 4.26
C THR A 54 -1.35 -3.69 4.31
N VAL A 55 -0.85 -3.95 5.53
CA VAL A 55 0.32 -4.82 5.76
C VAL A 55 0.02 -6.26 5.36
N SER A 56 -1.16 -6.78 5.75
CA SER A 56 -1.57 -8.16 5.44
C SER A 56 -1.64 -8.43 3.94
N ALA A 57 -2.11 -7.46 3.13
CA ALA A 57 -2.13 -7.59 1.68
C ALA A 57 -0.72 -7.62 1.07
N ALA A 58 0.19 -6.76 1.52
CA ALA A 58 1.59 -6.81 1.07
C ALA A 58 2.26 -8.15 1.46
N ALA A 59 2.05 -8.61 2.70
CA ALA A 59 2.54 -9.90 3.17
C ALA A 59 1.96 -11.08 2.35
N ARG A 60 0.70 -10.97 1.90
CA ARG A 60 0.07 -11.96 1.02
C ARG A 60 0.78 -12.07 -0.33
N ALA A 61 1.16 -10.94 -0.93
CA ALA A 61 1.94 -10.92 -2.17
C ALA A 61 3.34 -11.53 -1.99
N VAL A 62 4.03 -11.21 -0.89
CA VAL A 62 5.33 -11.80 -0.55
C VAL A 62 5.24 -13.32 -0.42
N ARG A 63 4.17 -13.86 0.18
CA ARG A 63 3.93 -15.31 0.27
C ARG A 63 3.81 -15.99 -1.10
N TYR A 64 3.48 -15.24 -2.16
CA TYR A 64 3.43 -15.73 -3.53
C TYR A 64 4.72 -15.47 -4.33
N GLY A 65 5.78 -15.02 -3.66
CA GLY A 65 7.07 -14.75 -4.29
C GLY A 65 7.14 -13.43 -5.05
N VAL A 66 6.16 -12.53 -4.85
CA VAL A 66 6.15 -11.20 -5.47
C VAL A 66 6.64 -10.17 -4.45
N PRO A 67 7.68 -9.37 -4.75
CA PRO A 67 8.10 -8.26 -3.91
C PRO A 67 6.92 -7.33 -3.60
N ALA A 68 6.85 -6.78 -2.38
CA ALA A 68 5.73 -5.93 -1.99
C ALA A 68 6.09 -4.80 -1.02
N ILE A 69 5.32 -3.71 -1.12
CA ILE A 69 5.38 -2.53 -0.25
C ILE A 69 4.00 -2.30 0.38
N ALA A 70 3.96 -2.09 1.69
CA ALA A 70 2.79 -1.53 2.38
C ALA A 70 3.06 -0.04 2.63
N ALA A 71 2.16 0.83 2.16
CA ALA A 71 2.28 2.27 2.31
C ALA A 71 1.17 2.82 3.21
N SER A 72 1.52 3.71 4.13
CA SER A 72 0.58 4.42 5.01
C SER A 72 0.97 5.89 5.08
N ILE A 73 -0.02 6.77 5.18
CA ILE A 73 0.16 8.20 5.45
C ILE A 73 -0.41 8.52 6.83
N GLY A 74 0.01 9.64 7.38
CA GLY A 74 -0.53 10.15 8.65
C GLY A 74 0.47 9.99 9.80
N TYR A 75 0.51 11.02 10.62
CA TYR A 75 1.24 11.07 11.88
C TYR A 75 0.23 11.09 13.02
N VAL A 76 0.48 10.31 14.07
CA VAL A 76 -0.17 10.53 15.36
C VAL A 76 0.60 11.63 16.05
N PHE A 77 0.13 12.87 15.93
CA PHE A 77 0.70 14.00 16.67
C PHE A 77 -0.02 14.15 18.00
N SER A 78 0.72 14.45 19.06
CA SER A 78 0.16 15.10 20.23
C SER A 78 -0.33 16.51 19.87
N GLU A 79 -1.22 17.07 20.70
CA GLU A 79 -1.69 18.45 20.51
C GLU A 79 -0.54 19.48 20.45
N GLU A 80 0.57 19.20 21.12
CA GLU A 80 1.76 20.04 21.14
C GLU A 80 2.57 19.93 19.83
N GLU A 81 2.69 18.73 19.27
CA GLU A 81 3.37 18.50 17.98
C GLU A 81 2.60 19.07 16.79
N MET A 82 1.26 19.07 16.85
CA MET A 82 0.41 19.69 15.82
C MET A 82 0.65 21.20 15.69
N LYS A 83 1.07 21.88 16.77
CA LYS A 83 1.38 23.32 16.76
C LYS A 83 2.64 23.63 15.94
N ASN A 84 3.52 22.66 15.69
CA ASN A 84 4.81 22.87 15.03
C ASN A 84 4.79 22.81 13.49
N HIS A 85 3.61 22.87 12.85
CA HIS A 85 3.44 23.08 11.39
C HIS A 85 4.29 22.12 10.54
N TRP A 86 4.19 20.81 10.84
CA TRP A 86 4.91 19.80 10.10
C TRP A 86 4.43 19.71 8.64
N PRO A 87 5.35 19.62 7.67
CA PRO A 87 4.98 19.43 6.28
C PRO A 87 4.27 18.07 6.08
N SER A 88 3.07 18.11 5.51
CA SER A 88 2.27 16.91 5.25
C SER A 88 2.99 15.93 4.32
N THR A 89 2.65 14.64 4.43
CA THR A 89 3.19 13.58 3.56
C THR A 89 3.01 13.87 2.07
N HIS A 90 2.00 14.67 1.68
CA HIS A 90 1.80 15.10 0.29
C HIS A 90 2.98 15.91 -0.26
N LYS A 91 3.71 16.64 0.58
CA LYS A 91 4.88 17.43 0.16
C LYS A 91 6.03 16.54 -0.34
N TYR A 92 6.28 15.42 0.34
CA TYR A 92 7.45 14.57 0.08
C TYR A 92 7.12 13.29 -0.68
N TRP A 93 5.84 13.00 -0.89
CA TRP A 93 5.40 11.79 -1.59
C TRP A 93 6.02 11.63 -2.98
N PRO A 94 6.08 12.67 -3.85
CA PRO A 94 6.70 12.54 -5.17
C PRO A 94 8.18 12.12 -5.09
N GLU A 95 8.97 12.80 -4.26
CA GLU A 95 10.40 12.50 -4.06
C GLU A 95 10.62 11.08 -3.50
N SER A 96 9.74 10.65 -2.58
CA SER A 96 9.81 9.31 -1.98
C SER A 96 9.54 8.22 -3.02
N VAL A 97 8.62 8.44 -3.96
CA VAL A 97 8.34 7.50 -5.05
C VAL A 97 9.52 7.40 -6.01
N ASP A 98 10.16 8.51 -6.35
CA ASP A 98 11.32 8.51 -7.25
C ASP A 98 12.54 7.82 -6.63
N TYR A 99 12.77 8.03 -5.33
CA TYR A 99 13.83 7.35 -4.58
C TYR A 99 13.61 5.83 -4.54
N VAL A 100 12.41 5.37 -4.19
CA VAL A 100 12.09 3.93 -4.11
C VAL A 100 12.04 3.29 -5.50
N GLY A 101 11.57 4.03 -6.51
CA GLY A 101 11.48 3.58 -7.89
C GLY A 101 12.81 3.58 -8.66
N GLY A 102 13.91 4.02 -8.05
CA GLY A 102 15.22 4.08 -8.70
C GLY A 102 15.32 5.11 -9.83
N ARG A 103 14.47 6.15 -9.82
CA ARG A 103 14.43 7.21 -10.84
C ARG A 103 15.22 8.47 -10.44
N SER A 104 15.89 8.45 -9.31
CA SER A 104 16.78 9.52 -8.88
C SER A 104 18.08 9.51 -9.70
N GLY A 105 18.06 10.20 -10.84
CA GLY A 105 19.20 10.51 -11.71
C GLY A 105 18.97 11.84 -12.42
#